data_AF-A0A4U9D9W6-F1
#
_entry.id   AF-A0A4U9D9W6-F1
#
_cell.length_a   1.000
_cell.length_b   1.000
_cell.length_c   1.000
_cell.angle_alpha   90.00
_cell.angle_beta   90.00
_cell.angle_gamma   90.00
#
_symmetry.space_group_name_H-M   'P 1'
#
loop_
_entity.id
_entity.type
_entity.pdbx_description
1 polymer ?
#
loop_
_entity_poly.entity_id
_entity_poly.type
_entity_poly.pdbx_seq_one_letter_code
_entity_poly.pdbx_strand_id
1 'polypeptide(L)'
;MREGSGMVEFSKKFPDQYFDVAIAEQHAVTFAAGLAIGDYKPVVAIYSTFLQRAYDQVIHDVAIQKLPVLFAIDRAGIVGADGQTTRAPSISPSCAVFRRWSS
;
A
#
# COMPACT_ATOMS: atom_id res chain seq x y z
N MET A 1 -0.50 -4.97 7.71
CA MET A 1 -1.73 -4.15 7.62
C MET A 1 -2.92 -5.07 7.35
N ARG A 2 -3.27 -5.94 8.30
CA ARG A 2 -4.33 -6.94 8.08
C ARG A 2 -5.66 -6.45 8.62
N GLU A 3 -5.68 -6.03 9.89
CA GLU A 3 -6.89 -5.59 10.61
C GLU A 3 -7.23 -4.11 10.38
N GLY A 4 -6.22 -3.23 10.32
CA GLY A 4 -6.42 -1.77 10.24
C GLY A 4 -6.85 -1.22 8.87
N SER A 5 -6.80 -2.02 7.80
CA SER A 5 -7.20 -1.62 6.43
C SER A 5 -8.28 -2.53 5.85
N GLY A 6 -8.97 -3.31 6.69
CA GLY A 6 -10.06 -4.20 6.26
C GLY A 6 -9.63 -5.38 5.38
N MET A 7 -8.34 -5.72 5.35
CA MET A 7 -7.78 -6.73 4.42
C MET A 7 -7.76 -8.15 5.01
N VAL A 8 -8.33 -8.36 6.21
CA VAL A 8 -8.40 -9.67 6.88
C VAL A 8 -9.14 -10.71 6.04
N GLU A 9 -10.28 -10.33 5.46
CA GLU A 9 -11.09 -11.26 4.68
C GLU A 9 -10.44 -11.56 3.31
N PHE A 10 -9.89 -10.52 2.68
CA PHE A 10 -9.19 -10.65 1.40
C PHE A 10 -7.95 -11.54 1.50
N SER A 11 -7.10 -11.32 2.50
CA SER A 11 -5.90 -12.13 2.74
C SER A 11 -6.20 -13.59 3.08
N LYS A 12 -7.40 -13.90 3.61
CA LYS A 12 -7.84 -15.29 3.84
C LYS A 12 -8.38 -15.94 2.56
N LYS A 13 -9.09 -15.18 1.72
CA LYS A 13 -9.66 -15.68 0.46
C LYS A 13 -8.65 -15.78 -0.68
N PHE A 14 -7.66 -14.88 -0.72
CA PHE A 14 -6.65 -14.80 -1.77
C PHE A 14 -5.24 -14.65 -1.17
N PRO A 15 -4.73 -15.67 -0.48
CA PRO A 15 -3.42 -15.60 0.19
C PRO A 15 -2.27 -15.35 -0.81
N ASP A 16 -2.36 -15.90 -2.02
CA ASP A 16 -1.33 -15.76 -3.06
C ASP A 16 -1.30 -14.35 -3.71
N GLN A 17 -2.28 -13.50 -3.37
CA GLN A 17 -2.46 -12.15 -3.93
C GLN A 17 -2.24 -11.05 -2.89
N TYR A 18 -1.92 -11.43 -1.64
CA TYR A 18 -1.75 -10.52 -0.51
C TYR A 18 -0.31 -10.57 -0.02
N PHE A 19 0.35 -9.42 0.01
CA PHE A 19 1.73 -9.30 0.49
C PHE A 19 1.80 -8.23 1.59
N ASP A 20 2.17 -8.65 2.79
CA ASP A 20 2.48 -7.72 3.89
C ASP A 20 3.99 -7.44 3.85
N VAL A 21 4.34 -6.21 3.55
CA VAL A 21 5.74 -5.75 3.48
C VAL A 21 6.19 -5.10 4.78
N ALA A 22 5.44 -5.29 5.87
CA ALA A 22 5.72 -4.76 7.19
C ALA A 22 5.88 -3.22 7.19
N ILE A 23 6.88 -2.68 7.89
CA ILE A 23 7.18 -1.24 8.02
C ILE A 23 8.14 -0.80 6.91
N ALA A 24 7.72 -0.93 5.65
CA ALA A 24 8.58 -0.60 4.51
C ALA A 24 7.77 0.01 3.36
N GLU A 25 7.25 1.21 3.57
CA GLU A 25 6.37 1.88 2.61
C GLU A 25 7.07 2.16 1.27
N GLN A 26 8.37 2.51 1.32
CA GLN A 26 9.19 2.70 0.11
C GLN A 26 9.25 1.41 -0.70
N HIS A 27 9.54 0.30 -0.03
CA HIS A 27 9.56 -1.02 -0.66
C HIS A 27 8.19 -1.41 -1.20
N ALA A 28 7.10 -1.10 -0.48
CA ALA A 28 5.73 -1.37 -0.93
C ALA A 28 5.44 -0.76 -2.31
N VAL A 29 5.84 0.50 -2.50
CA VAL A 29 5.59 1.24 -3.75
C VAL A 29 6.49 0.74 -4.88
N THR A 30 7.79 0.56 -4.64
CA THR A 30 8.71 0.05 -5.67
C THR A 30 8.40 -1.41 -6.03
N PHE A 31 7.98 -2.23 -5.06
CA PHE A 31 7.51 -3.60 -5.30
C PHE A 31 6.25 -3.60 -6.19
N ALA A 32 5.31 -2.70 -5.92
CA ALA A 32 4.15 -2.51 -6.76
C ALA A 32 4.50 -2.03 -8.17
N ALA A 33 5.46 -1.13 -8.32
CA ALA A 33 5.98 -0.73 -9.63
C ALA A 33 6.52 -1.94 -10.41
N GLY A 34 7.33 -2.80 -9.78
CA GLY A 34 7.82 -4.04 -10.40
C GLY A 34 6.71 -4.98 -10.84
N LEU A 35 5.64 -5.10 -10.07
CA LEU A 35 4.48 -5.91 -10.43
C LEU A 35 3.64 -5.30 -11.55
N ALA A 36 3.51 -3.97 -11.60
CA ALA A 36 2.89 -3.28 -12.73
C ALA A 36 3.66 -3.50 -14.05
N ILE A 37 4.99 -3.56 -13.98
CA ILE A 37 5.83 -3.90 -15.15
C ILE A 37 5.56 -5.34 -15.63
N GLY A 38 5.26 -6.26 -14.70
CA GLY A 38 4.91 -7.65 -15.00
C GLY A 38 3.47 -7.88 -15.46
N ASP A 39 2.76 -6.85 -15.94
CA ASP A 39 1.34 -6.88 -16.33
C ASP A 39 0.34 -7.24 -15.21
N TYR A 40 0.75 -7.09 -13.95
CA TYR A 40 -0.20 -7.15 -12.83
C TYR A 40 -0.86 -5.78 -12.62
N LYS A 41 -2.02 -5.77 -11.97
CA LYS A 41 -2.69 -4.54 -11.53
C LYS A 41 -2.50 -4.39 -10.01
N PRO A 42 -1.39 -3.77 -9.57
CA PRO A 42 -1.08 -3.62 -8.16
C PRO A 42 -1.96 -2.58 -7.47
N VAL A 43 -2.35 -2.89 -6.24
CA VAL A 43 -3.07 -2.01 -5.32
C VAL A 43 -2.23 -1.85 -4.05
N VAL A 44 -1.77 -0.64 -3.77
CA VAL A 44 -1.01 -0.34 -2.55
C VAL A 44 -1.96 0.27 -1.52
N ALA A 45 -2.22 -0.45 -0.43
CA ALA A 45 -3.01 0.03 0.70
C ALA A 45 -2.07 0.66 1.73
N ILE A 46 -2.21 1.97 1.94
CA ILE A 46 -1.28 2.75 2.76
C ILE A 46 -2.02 3.90 3.44
N TYR A 47 -1.59 4.27 4.65
CA TYR A 47 -2.15 5.44 5.33
C TYR A 47 -1.59 6.73 4.76
N SER A 48 -2.42 7.78 4.74
CA SER A 48 -2.05 9.10 4.21
C SER A 48 -0.75 9.66 4.83
N THR A 49 -0.54 9.46 6.13
CA THR A 49 0.66 9.91 6.85
C THR A 49 1.91 9.11 6.49
N PHE A 50 1.76 7.82 6.19
CA PHE A 50 2.88 6.94 5.83
C PHE A 50 3.24 7.04 4.35
N LEU A 51 2.31 7.45 3.49
CA LEU A 51 2.59 7.73 2.08
C LEU A 51 3.67 8.81 1.91
N GLN A 52 3.79 9.73 2.87
CA GLN A 52 4.86 10.73 2.87
C GLN A 52 6.26 10.12 2.84
N ARG A 53 6.44 8.90 3.39
CA ARG A 53 7.73 8.18 3.39
C ARG A 53 8.09 7.59 2.04
N ALA A 54 7.08 7.30 1.21
CA ALA A 54 7.22 6.71 -0.11
C ALA A 54 7.03 7.71 -1.26
N TYR A 55 7.04 9.01 -0.96
CA TYR A 55 6.76 10.07 -1.93
C TYR A 55 7.72 10.04 -3.14
N ASP A 56 9.00 9.80 -2.88
CA ASP A 56 10.02 9.68 -3.93
C ASP A 56 9.74 8.48 -4.85
N GLN A 57 9.41 7.32 -4.29
CA GLN A 57 9.10 6.10 -5.05
C GLN A 57 7.81 6.26 -5.87
N VAL A 58 6.81 6.98 -5.35
CA VAL A 58 5.58 7.27 -6.11
C VAL A 58 5.90 8.09 -7.37
N ILE A 59 6.79 9.07 -7.26
CA ILE A 59 7.13 9.92 -8.40
C ILE A 59 8.09 9.17 -9.33
N HIS A 60 9.23 8.75 -8.80
CA HIS A 60 10.35 8.24 -9.58
C HIS A 60 10.06 6.86 -10.17
N ASP A 61 9.49 5.95 -9.38
CA ASP A 61 9.32 4.56 -9.81
C ASP A 61 7.97 4.33 -10.48
N VAL A 62 6.93 5.09 -10.12
CA VAL A 62 5.56 4.90 -10.66
C VAL A 62 5.18 5.98 -11.68
N ALA A 63 5.21 7.25 -11.30
CA ALA A 63 4.64 8.33 -12.11
C ALA A 63 5.44 8.61 -13.39
N ILE A 64 6.78 8.62 -13.31
CA ILE A 64 7.65 8.83 -14.50
C ILE A 64 7.42 7.72 -15.53
N GLN A 65 7.32 6.47 -15.09
CA GLN A 65 7.08 5.31 -15.94
C GLN A 65 5.61 5.15 -16.36
N LYS A 66 4.70 5.99 -15.84
CA LYS A 66 3.24 5.93 -16.06
C LYS A 66 2.63 4.55 -15.78
N LEU A 67 3.10 3.90 -14.71
CA LEU A 67 2.66 2.55 -14.38
C LEU A 67 1.24 2.53 -13.79
N PRO A 68 0.43 1.50 -14.09
CA PRO A 68 -0.95 1.37 -13.59
C PRO A 68 -0.99 0.87 -12.14
N VAL A 69 -0.47 1.67 -11.20
CA VAL A 69 -0.52 1.39 -9.75
C VAL A 69 -1.68 2.15 -9.11
N LEU A 70 -2.55 1.43 -8.40
CA LEU A 70 -3.66 2.03 -7.66
C LEU A 70 -3.28 2.22 -6.19
N PHE A 71 -3.36 3.45 -5.69
CA PHE A 71 -3.12 3.76 -4.28
C PHE A 71 -4.43 3.83 -3.52
N ALA A 72 -4.66 2.87 -2.62
CA ALA A 72 -5.77 2.88 -1.68
C ALA A 72 -5.31 3.61 -0.40
N ILE A 73 -5.56 4.92 -0.38
CA ILE A 73 -5.14 5.78 0.73
C ILE A 73 -6.21 5.76 1.82
N ASP A 74 -5.86 5.19 2.97
CA ASP A 74 -6.73 5.11 4.14
C ASP A 74 -6.37 6.21 5.17
N ARG A 75 -7.34 6.59 6.01
CA ARG A 75 -7.24 7.70 6.97
C ARG A 75 -6.79 9.03 6.34
N ALA A 76 -7.35 9.39 5.19
CA ALA A 76 -7.17 10.72 4.60
C ALA A 76 -8.06 11.75 5.33
N GLY A 77 -7.47 12.68 6.08
CA GLY A 77 -8.19 13.77 6.78
C GLY A 77 -7.81 13.93 8.25
N ILE A 78 -8.59 14.74 8.99
CA ILE A 78 -8.40 14.95 10.44
C ILE A 78 -8.84 13.68 11.17
N VAL A 79 -7.88 12.85 11.56
CA VAL A 79 -8.10 11.68 12.42
C VAL A 79 -8.13 12.19 13.86
N GLY A 80 -9.33 12.32 14.44
CA GLY A 80 -9.58 13.01 15.72
C GLY A 80 -8.62 12.65 16.87
N ALA A 81 -8.88 11.56 17.61
CA ALA A 81 -8.23 11.27 18.90
C ALA A 81 -6.75 10.82 18.83
N ASP A 82 -6.17 10.70 17.63
CA ASP A 82 -4.83 10.12 17.41
C ASP A 82 -3.66 11.14 17.46
N GLY A 83 -3.95 12.40 17.80
CA GLY A 83 -2.94 13.43 18.09
C GLY A 83 -2.14 13.94 16.88
N GLN A 84 -1.50 15.11 17.05
CA GLN A 84 -0.85 15.87 15.95
C GLN A 84 0.45 15.25 15.39
N THR A 85 1.01 14.22 16.01
CA THR A 85 2.42 13.82 15.74
C THR A 85 2.63 12.34 15.43
N THR A 86 1.58 11.58 15.10
CA THR A 86 1.66 10.13 14.80
C THR A 86 1.95 9.29 16.06
N ARG A 87 1.37 8.08 16.20
CA ARG A 87 2.03 6.82 16.65
C ARG A 87 1.08 5.86 17.39
N ALA A 88 0.66 4.80 16.72
CA ALA A 88 0.37 3.55 17.39
C ALA A 88 1.61 2.64 17.24
N PRO A 89 2.29 2.25 18.33
CA PRO A 89 3.55 1.49 18.28
C PRO A 89 3.38 0.01 17.87
N SER A 90 2.21 -0.38 17.34
CA SER A 90 1.86 -1.78 17.05
C SER A 90 1.20 -2.00 15.69
N ILE A 91 1.09 -0.99 14.83
CA ILE A 91 0.39 -1.11 13.53
C ILE A 91 1.41 -1.39 12.42
N SER A 92 1.39 -2.61 11.87
CA SER A 92 2.12 -3.00 10.64
C SER A 92 1.67 -2.11 9.45
N PRO A 93 2.52 -1.21 8.89
CA PRO A 93 2.06 -0.02 8.18
C PRO A 93 2.16 -0.05 6.65
N SER A 94 2.33 -1.20 6.01
CA SER A 94 2.14 -1.25 4.55
C SER A 94 1.72 -2.64 4.06
N CYS A 95 0.65 -2.69 3.25
CA CYS A 95 0.26 -3.91 2.57
C CYS A 95 0.04 -3.63 1.08
N ALA A 96 0.60 -4.50 0.25
CA ALA A 96 0.42 -4.45 -1.18
C ALA A 96 -0.41 -5.66 -1.61
N VAL A 97 -1.50 -5.38 -2.33
CA VAL A 97 -2.46 -6.36 -2.82
C VAL A 97 -2.40 -6.37 -4.34
N PHE A 98 -2.31 -7.55 -4.96
CA PHE A 98 -2.10 -7.66 -6.39
C PHE A 98 -3.14 -8.57 -7.00
N ARG A 99 -3.91 -8.05 -7.95
CA ARG A 99 -4.81 -8.87 -8.73
C ARG A 99 -4.26 -9.03 -10.14
N ARG A 100 -3.91 -10.27 -10.51
CA ARG A 100 -3.77 -10.65 -11.92
C ARG A 100 -5.18 -10.82 -12.47
N TRP A 101 -5.62 -9.93 -13.35
CA TRP A 101 -6.81 -10.24 -14.16
C TRP A 101 -6.35 -11.15 -15.30
N SER A 102 -6.95 -12.34 -15.43
CA SER A 102 -7.10 -12.88 -16.78
C SER A 102 -8.08 -11.97 -17.51
N SER A 103 -7.84 -11.79 -18.80
CA SER A 103 -8.67 -11.10 -19.79
C SER A 103 -10.18 -11.16 -19.52
#